data_AF-A0A4Y7TU74-F1
#
_entry.id   AF-A0A4Y7TU74-F1
#
_cell.length_a   1.000
_cell.length_b   1.000
_cell.length_c   1.000
_cell.angle_alpha   90.00
_cell.angle_beta   90.00
_cell.angle_gamma   90.00
#
_symmetry.space_group_name_H-M   'P 1'
#
loop_
_entity.id
_entity.type
_entity.pdbx_description
1 polymer ?
#
loop_
_entity_poly.entity_id
_entity_poly.type
_entity_poly.pdbx_seq_one_letter_code
_entity_poly.pdbx_strand_id
1 'polypeptide(L)'
;MSPYIISYGGSAGKPIRRDLPSDQQYKHSLPKAANSDYFPFSSRIDWDIARWAKLHSHLSASAVSNLLSIDGVVAKLGLSFKNSVELNKIIDTRIPQDRPVFQKSSFELKGEIFEIYYRDIGACIQSLFSDPEFAPYLKYAPEQHYTDKSCSVRLYHDIHTGEWWSSTQKAVDRLKEGIRETQKMKLRETFTRFLYPPWD
;
A
#
# COMPACT_ATOMS: atom_id res chain seq x y z
N MET A 1 -4.09 -2.10 31.81
CA MET A 1 -4.91 -0.89 32.02
C MET A 1 -4.94 -0.16 30.69
N SER A 2 -6.11 0.08 30.11
CA SER A 2 -6.20 0.75 28.80
C SER A 2 -5.93 2.26 28.97
N PRO A 3 -5.10 2.88 28.12
CA PRO A 3 -4.80 4.30 28.23
C PRO A 3 -6.04 5.16 27.95
N TYR A 4 -6.11 6.33 28.56
CA TYR A 4 -7.05 7.37 28.19
C TYR A 4 -6.51 8.12 26.96
N ILE A 5 -7.26 8.08 25.84
CA ILE A 5 -6.81 8.58 24.55
C ILE A 5 -7.54 9.89 24.21
N ILE A 6 -6.79 10.94 23.93
CA ILE A 6 -7.27 12.19 23.35
C ILE A 6 -6.86 12.21 21.87
N SER A 7 -7.85 12.13 20.98
CA SER A 7 -7.65 12.23 19.54
C SER A 7 -7.41 13.68 19.10
N TYR A 8 -6.62 13.87 18.05
CA TYR A 8 -6.39 15.20 17.48
C TYR A 8 -7.64 15.75 16.78
N GLY A 9 -8.16 16.90 17.23
CA GLY A 9 -9.39 17.51 16.72
C GLY A 9 -9.29 18.25 15.38
N GLY A 10 -8.14 18.22 14.71
CA GLY A 10 -7.89 18.95 13.46
C GLY A 10 -8.26 18.18 12.18
N SER A 11 -7.64 18.57 11.06
CA SER A 11 -7.83 17.93 9.75
C SER A 11 -6.71 16.95 9.37
N ALA A 12 -5.94 16.50 10.35
CA ALA A 12 -4.87 15.52 10.17
C ALA A 12 -5.45 14.22 9.59
N GLY A 13 -4.79 13.66 8.58
CA GLY A 13 -5.19 12.38 8.00
C GLY A 13 -6.52 12.36 7.23
N LYS A 14 -7.18 13.51 7.03
CA LYS A 14 -8.44 13.53 6.27
C LYS A 14 -8.21 13.04 4.83
N PRO A 15 -9.00 12.07 4.35
CA PRO A 15 -8.83 11.53 3.00
C PRO A 15 -9.06 12.64 1.97
N ILE A 16 -8.06 12.84 1.10
CA ILE A 16 -8.08 13.84 0.03
C ILE A 16 -8.90 13.31 -1.17
N ARG A 17 -8.91 11.98 -1.35
CA ARG A 17 -9.75 11.25 -2.30
C ARG A 17 -10.31 10.01 -1.65
N ARG A 18 -11.50 9.61 -2.06
CA ARG A 18 -12.09 8.31 -1.75
C ARG A 18 -11.95 7.47 -3.01
N ASP A 19 -10.84 6.75 -3.10
CA ASP A 19 -10.66 5.77 -4.16
C ASP A 19 -11.42 4.49 -3.79
N LEU A 20 -11.63 3.62 -4.78
CA LEU A 20 -12.26 2.31 -4.55
C LEU A 20 -11.40 1.48 -3.60
N PRO A 21 -11.99 0.61 -2.76
CA PRO A 21 -11.25 -0.41 -2.01
C PRO A 21 -10.27 -1.20 -2.88
N SER A 22 -9.10 -1.59 -2.34
CA SER A 22 -8.04 -2.25 -3.10
C SER A 22 -8.49 -3.54 -3.80
N ASP A 23 -9.41 -4.31 -3.22
CA ASP A 23 -9.98 -5.51 -3.84
C ASP A 23 -10.80 -5.18 -5.10
N GLN A 24 -11.51 -4.04 -5.09
CA GLN A 24 -12.24 -3.55 -6.25
C GLN A 24 -11.29 -2.97 -7.30
N GLN A 25 -10.24 -2.26 -6.88
CA GLN A 25 -9.18 -1.80 -7.80
C GLN A 25 -8.48 -2.97 -8.49
N TYR A 26 -8.17 -4.02 -7.73
CA TYR A 26 -7.62 -5.27 -8.26
C TYR A 26 -8.57 -5.93 -9.25
N LYS A 27 -9.86 -6.08 -8.91
CA LYS A 27 -10.87 -6.60 -9.86
C LYS A 27 -10.96 -5.77 -11.14
N HIS A 28 -10.78 -4.46 -11.05
CA HIS A 28 -10.77 -3.57 -12.22
C HIS A 28 -9.47 -3.65 -13.04
N SER A 29 -8.33 -4.01 -12.42
CA SER A 29 -7.05 -4.17 -13.12
C SER A 29 -6.91 -5.54 -13.79
N LEU A 30 -7.74 -6.51 -13.42
CA LEU A 30 -7.83 -7.79 -14.10
C LEU A 30 -8.36 -7.64 -15.54
N PRO A 31 -7.85 -8.42 -16.51
CA PRO A 31 -8.42 -8.47 -17.85
C PRO A 31 -9.91 -8.82 -17.78
N LYS A 32 -10.77 -8.25 -18.63
CA LYS A 32 -12.22 -8.56 -18.67
C LYS A 32 -12.56 -10.06 -18.82
N ALA A 33 -11.59 -10.88 -19.26
CA ALA A 33 -11.70 -12.34 -19.35
C ALA A 33 -11.45 -13.08 -18.02
N ALA A 34 -11.03 -12.38 -16.95
CA ALA A 34 -10.78 -12.90 -15.61
C ALA A 34 -12.06 -13.10 -14.80
N ASN A 35 -13.12 -13.57 -15.45
CA ASN A 35 -14.46 -13.69 -14.85
C ASN A 35 -14.63 -14.96 -14.01
N SER A 36 -13.52 -15.65 -13.67
CA SER A 36 -13.51 -16.80 -12.78
C SER A 36 -12.87 -16.43 -11.45
N ASP A 37 -13.44 -16.94 -10.36
CA ASP A 37 -12.90 -16.76 -9.00
C ASP A 37 -11.48 -17.33 -8.82
N TYR A 38 -10.98 -18.06 -9.82
CA TYR A 38 -9.68 -18.74 -9.83
C TYR A 38 -8.66 -18.13 -10.79
N PHE A 39 -8.98 -17.03 -11.48
CA PHE A 39 -8.03 -16.36 -12.35
C PHE A 39 -6.70 -16.09 -11.60
N PRO A 40 -5.52 -16.34 -12.19
CA PRO A 40 -5.24 -16.63 -13.61
C PRO A 40 -5.35 -18.11 -14.02
N PHE A 41 -5.81 -18.97 -13.13
CA PHE A 41 -5.89 -20.42 -13.34
C PHE A 41 -7.21 -20.83 -13.99
N SER A 42 -7.17 -21.96 -14.67
CA SER A 42 -8.25 -22.41 -15.56
C SER A 42 -9.40 -23.08 -14.79
N SER A 43 -9.12 -23.59 -13.59
CA SER A 43 -10.09 -24.29 -12.74
C SER A 43 -9.73 -24.16 -11.26
N ARG A 44 -10.67 -24.57 -10.40
CA ARG A 44 -10.42 -24.69 -8.96
C ARG A 44 -9.24 -25.61 -8.64
N ILE A 45 -9.15 -26.76 -9.31
CA ILE A 45 -8.08 -27.74 -9.08
C ILE A 45 -6.72 -27.14 -9.48
N ASP A 46 -6.68 -26.44 -10.61
CA ASP A 46 -5.49 -25.74 -11.11
C ASP A 46 -4.98 -24.70 -10.08
N TRP A 47 -5.90 -23.92 -9.50
CA TRP A 47 -5.58 -22.97 -8.43
C TRP A 47 -5.19 -23.65 -7.10
N ASP A 48 -5.90 -24.70 -6.67
CA ASP A 48 -5.62 -25.39 -5.42
C ASP A 48 -4.22 -26.04 -5.42
N ILE A 49 -3.81 -26.62 -6.55
CA ILE A 49 -2.45 -27.19 -6.73
C ILE A 49 -1.40 -26.08 -6.76
N ALA A 50 -1.65 -24.98 -7.47
CA ALA A 50 -0.76 -23.81 -7.47
C ALA A 50 -0.57 -23.23 -6.07
N ARG A 51 -1.66 -23.05 -5.32
CA ARG A 51 -1.67 -22.56 -3.95
C ARG A 51 -0.95 -23.51 -3.00
N TRP A 52 -1.22 -24.81 -3.10
CA TRP A 52 -0.53 -25.83 -2.34
C TRP A 52 0.99 -25.74 -2.57
N ALA A 53 1.42 -25.70 -3.83
CA ALA A 53 2.84 -25.60 -4.17
C ALA A 53 3.51 -24.32 -3.62
N LYS A 54 2.76 -23.22 -3.47
CA LYS A 54 3.28 -21.93 -2.98
C LYS A 54 3.29 -21.79 -1.47
N LEU A 55 2.32 -22.38 -0.76
CA LEU A 55 2.22 -22.27 0.69
C LEU A 55 3.20 -23.19 1.44
N HIS A 56 3.71 -24.22 0.77
CA HIS A 56 4.63 -25.18 1.38
C HIS A 56 6.08 -24.75 1.11
N SER A 57 6.52 -23.72 1.83
CA SER A 57 7.86 -23.10 1.68
C SER A 57 9.05 -24.05 1.86
N HIS A 58 8.84 -25.22 2.45
CA HIS A 58 9.85 -26.28 2.62
C HIS A 58 10.01 -27.16 1.38
N LEU A 59 9.06 -27.16 0.44
CA LEU A 59 9.18 -27.90 -0.81
C LEU A 59 10.10 -27.12 -1.77
N SER A 60 11.11 -27.81 -2.29
CA SER A 60 11.94 -27.22 -3.34
C SER A 60 11.15 -27.06 -4.64
N ALA A 61 11.53 -26.07 -5.45
CA ALA A 61 10.95 -25.89 -6.78
C ALA A 61 11.16 -27.14 -7.66
N SER A 62 12.24 -27.89 -7.43
CA SER A 62 12.53 -29.16 -8.07
C SER A 62 11.57 -30.28 -7.64
N ALA A 63 11.23 -30.39 -6.35
CA ALA A 63 10.29 -31.40 -5.87
C ALA A 63 8.90 -31.23 -6.51
N VAL A 64 8.41 -29.99 -6.58
CA VAL A 64 7.15 -29.67 -7.28
C VAL A 64 7.25 -29.99 -8.77
N SER A 65 8.37 -29.66 -9.42
CA SER A 65 8.56 -29.98 -10.84
C SER A 65 8.64 -31.48 -11.10
N ASN A 66 9.25 -32.26 -10.20
CA ASN A 66 9.31 -33.71 -10.29
C ASN A 66 7.92 -34.34 -10.17
N LEU A 67 7.09 -33.86 -9.24
CA LEU A 67 5.69 -34.30 -9.11
C LEU A 67 4.91 -34.04 -10.40
N LEU A 68 5.06 -32.84 -10.98
CA LEU A 68 4.39 -32.45 -12.22
C LEU A 68 4.95 -33.19 -13.46
N SER A 69 6.14 -33.77 -13.37
CA SER A 69 6.76 -34.54 -14.45
C SER A 69 6.26 -35.99 -14.50
N ILE A 70 5.50 -36.44 -13.51
CA ILE A 70 4.85 -37.76 -13.56
C ILE A 70 3.85 -37.78 -14.71
N ASP A 71 3.98 -38.77 -15.59
CA ASP A 71 3.18 -38.86 -16.80
C ASP A 71 1.67 -38.87 -16.50
N GLY A 72 0.93 -38.08 -17.26
CA GLY A 72 -0.51 -37.89 -17.10
C GLY A 72 -0.97 -37.02 -15.92
N VAL A 73 -0.11 -36.60 -14.98
CA VAL A 73 -0.55 -35.76 -13.84
C VAL A 73 -1.09 -34.41 -14.29
N VAL A 74 -0.32 -33.67 -15.09
CA VAL A 74 -0.72 -32.35 -15.62
C VAL A 74 -2.01 -32.47 -16.44
N ALA A 75 -2.10 -33.50 -17.30
CA ALA A 75 -3.27 -33.71 -18.16
C ALA A 75 -4.52 -34.12 -17.38
N LYS A 76 -4.41 -35.05 -16.42
CA LYS A 76 -5.54 -35.54 -15.61
C LYS A 76 -6.09 -34.48 -14.66
N LEU A 77 -5.21 -33.61 -14.13
CA LEU A 77 -5.62 -32.53 -13.24
C LEU A 77 -6.00 -31.24 -13.99
N GLY A 78 -5.74 -31.17 -15.30
CA GLY A 78 -6.03 -30.00 -16.13
C GLY A 78 -5.25 -28.76 -15.69
N LEU A 79 -3.97 -28.91 -15.35
CA LEU A 79 -3.15 -27.81 -14.84
C LEU A 79 -2.68 -26.89 -15.98
N SER A 80 -2.61 -25.58 -15.72
CA SER A 80 -2.13 -24.59 -16.69
C SER A 80 -0.60 -24.48 -16.75
N PHE A 81 0.12 -25.25 -15.94
CA PHE A 81 1.58 -25.24 -15.81
C PHE A 81 2.11 -26.68 -15.68
N LYS A 82 3.28 -26.94 -16.26
CA LYS A 82 3.92 -28.27 -16.19
C LYS A 82 5.11 -28.35 -15.24
N ASN A 83 5.54 -27.23 -14.68
CA ASN A 83 6.65 -27.15 -13.73
C ASN A 83 6.56 -25.87 -12.89
N SER A 84 7.42 -25.76 -11.88
CA SER A 84 7.46 -24.59 -10.99
C SER A 84 7.82 -23.29 -11.70
N VAL A 85 8.61 -23.34 -12.78
CA VAL A 85 9.02 -22.16 -13.55
C VAL A 85 7.83 -21.58 -14.30
N GLU A 86 7.02 -22.42 -14.95
CA GLU A 86 5.79 -22.00 -15.62
C GLU A 86 4.76 -21.47 -14.63
N LEU A 87 4.62 -22.11 -13.48
CA LEU A 87 3.76 -21.61 -12.39
C LEU A 87 4.18 -20.20 -11.95
N ASN A 88 5.47 -19.97 -11.70
CA ASN A 88 6.00 -18.65 -11.36
C ASN A 88 5.70 -17.65 -12.47
N LYS A 89 5.95 -18.02 -13.71
CA LYS A 89 5.70 -17.15 -14.87
C LYS A 89 4.23 -16.74 -14.96
N ILE A 90 3.28 -17.63 -14.69
CA ILE A 90 1.84 -17.30 -14.66
C ILE A 90 1.56 -16.28 -13.57
N ILE A 91 2.07 -16.49 -12.36
CA ILE A 91 1.90 -15.59 -11.22
C ILE A 91 2.49 -14.21 -11.55
N ASP A 92 3.72 -14.17 -12.04
CA ASP A 92 4.46 -12.93 -12.29
C ASP A 92 3.89 -12.11 -13.45
N THR A 93 3.24 -12.76 -14.44
CA THR A 93 2.77 -12.08 -15.67
C THR A 93 1.27 -11.83 -15.72
N ARG A 94 0.46 -12.66 -15.06
CA ARG A 94 -1.00 -12.59 -15.18
C ARG A 94 -1.68 -11.98 -13.97
N ILE A 95 -1.03 -11.94 -12.81
CA ILE A 95 -1.57 -11.29 -11.63
C ILE A 95 -1.13 -9.82 -11.66
N PRO A 96 -2.05 -8.84 -11.62
CA PRO A 96 -1.70 -7.44 -11.48
C PRO A 96 -0.78 -7.23 -10.28
N GLN A 97 0.43 -6.74 -10.52
CA GLN A 97 1.37 -6.40 -9.46
C GLN A 97 1.13 -4.95 -9.02
N ASP A 98 0.18 -4.74 -8.11
CA ASP A 98 0.02 -3.45 -7.41
C ASP A 98 1.11 -3.21 -6.35
N ARG A 99 2.04 -4.17 -6.21
CA ARG A 99 3.19 -4.11 -5.31
C ARG A 99 4.42 -3.65 -6.09
N PRO A 100 5.29 -2.81 -5.50
CA PRO A 100 6.51 -2.37 -6.15
C PRO A 100 7.43 -3.55 -6.47
N VAL A 101 7.92 -3.57 -7.70
CA VAL A 101 8.81 -4.64 -8.21
C VAL A 101 10.21 -4.48 -7.61
N PHE A 102 10.86 -5.60 -7.29
CA PHE A 102 12.27 -5.59 -6.93
C PHE A 102 13.12 -5.16 -8.12
N GLN A 103 13.99 -4.18 -7.87
CA GLN A 103 15.02 -3.73 -8.78
C GLN A 103 16.35 -4.32 -8.35
N LYS A 104 17.13 -4.76 -9.33
CA LYS A 104 18.50 -5.22 -9.15
C LYS A 104 19.45 -4.14 -9.61
N SER A 105 20.42 -3.78 -8.77
CA SER A 105 21.54 -2.92 -9.14
C SER A 105 22.84 -3.57 -8.70
N SER A 106 23.85 -3.48 -9.54
CA SER A 106 25.21 -3.92 -9.23
C SER A 106 26.12 -2.71 -9.10
N PHE A 107 26.98 -2.70 -8.09
CA PHE A 107 28.03 -1.70 -7.92
C PHE A 107 29.36 -2.37 -7.58
N GLU A 108 30.45 -1.75 -8.02
CA GLU A 108 31.81 -2.24 -7.76
C GLU A 108 32.39 -1.55 -6.53
N LEU A 109 32.95 -2.34 -5.61
CA LEU A 109 33.69 -1.85 -4.47
C LEU A 109 35.01 -2.63 -4.38
N LYS A 110 36.14 -1.93 -4.56
CA LYS A 110 37.50 -2.52 -4.50
C LYS A 110 37.73 -3.70 -5.46
N GLY A 111 37.17 -3.67 -6.67
CA GLY A 111 37.30 -4.74 -7.64
C GLY A 111 36.33 -5.90 -7.46
N GLU A 112 35.47 -5.85 -6.43
CA GLU A 112 34.40 -6.83 -6.21
C GLU A 112 33.04 -6.25 -6.63
N ILE A 113 32.26 -7.03 -7.38
CA ILE A 113 30.92 -6.64 -7.82
C ILE A 113 29.91 -7.11 -6.78
N PHE A 114 29.17 -6.17 -6.19
CA PHE A 114 28.10 -6.44 -5.25
C PHE A 114 26.75 -6.24 -5.94
N GLU A 115 25.84 -7.20 -5.76
CA GLU A 115 24.45 -7.11 -6.23
C GLU A 115 23.53 -6.71 -5.08
N ILE A 116 22.77 -5.63 -5.26
CA ILE A 116 21.72 -5.19 -4.35
C ILE A 116 20.36 -5.37 -5.02
N TYR A 117 19.42 -5.88 -4.23
CA TYR A 117 18.00 -5.92 -4.55
C TYR A 117 17.27 -4.90 -3.69
N TYR A 118 16.56 -3.96 -4.31
CA TYR A 118 15.83 -2.90 -3.60
C TYR A 118 14.48 -2.62 -4.26
N ARG A 119 13.65 -1.79 -3.63
CA ARG A 119 12.38 -1.31 -4.18
C ARG A 119 12.28 0.19 -4.00
N ASP A 120 11.51 0.85 -4.86
CA ASP A 120 11.16 2.26 -4.64
C ASP A 120 10.39 2.41 -3.32
N ILE A 121 10.97 3.14 -2.37
CA ILE A 121 10.40 3.27 -1.03
C ILE A 121 9.09 4.06 -1.05
N GLY A 122 8.95 5.04 -1.96
CA GLY A 122 7.73 5.82 -2.11
C GLY A 122 6.58 4.93 -2.60
N ALA A 123 6.84 4.11 -3.60
CA ALA A 123 5.89 3.12 -4.12
C ALA A 123 5.54 2.07 -3.06
N CYS A 124 6.51 1.65 -2.22
CA CYS A 124 6.25 0.74 -1.10
C CYS A 124 5.30 1.36 -0.07
N ILE A 125 5.55 2.61 0.31
CA ILE A 125 4.69 3.35 1.24
C ILE A 125 3.29 3.50 0.63
N GLN A 126 3.18 3.92 -0.63
CA GLN A 126 1.88 4.05 -1.31
C GLN A 126 1.13 2.73 -1.33
N SER A 127 1.79 1.63 -1.73
CA SER A 127 1.18 0.31 -1.77
C SER A 127 0.73 -0.20 -0.39
N LEU A 128 1.48 0.08 0.67
CA LEU A 128 1.11 -0.28 2.04
C LEU A 128 -0.09 0.54 2.54
N PHE A 129 -0.12 1.84 2.22
CA PHE A 129 -1.18 2.75 2.68
C PHE A 129 -2.47 2.64 1.87
N SER A 130 -2.40 2.12 0.64
CA SER A 130 -3.57 1.86 -0.22
C SER A 130 -4.33 0.60 0.14
N ASP A 131 -3.73 -0.31 0.92
CA ASP A 131 -4.28 -1.62 1.21
C ASP A 131 -5.20 -1.57 2.47
N PRO A 132 -6.53 -1.79 2.31
CA PRO A 132 -7.51 -1.69 3.39
C PRO A 132 -7.26 -2.66 4.55
N GLU A 133 -6.56 -3.78 4.34
CA GLU A 133 -6.24 -4.71 5.42
C GLU A 133 -5.36 -4.06 6.50
N PHE A 134 -4.55 -3.06 6.10
CA PHE A 134 -3.69 -2.33 7.02
C PHE A 134 -4.38 -1.12 7.66
N ALA A 135 -5.53 -0.68 7.14
CA ALA A 135 -6.25 0.50 7.63
C ALA A 135 -6.52 0.51 9.16
N PRO A 136 -6.84 -0.63 9.82
CA PRO A 136 -7.03 -0.66 11.27
C PRO A 136 -5.74 -0.37 12.08
N TYR A 137 -4.58 -0.62 11.49
CA TYR A 137 -3.28 -0.48 12.13
C TYR A 137 -2.60 0.85 11.81
N LEU A 138 -3.00 1.50 10.71
CA LEU A 138 -2.42 2.77 10.28
C LEU A 138 -2.95 3.94 11.10
N LYS A 139 -2.03 4.76 11.59
CA LYS A 139 -2.33 6.01 12.32
C LYS A 139 -2.10 7.19 11.40
N TYR A 140 -3.12 7.99 11.18
CA TYR A 140 -3.09 9.14 10.26
C TYR A 140 -3.08 10.50 10.98
N ALA A 141 -3.23 10.49 12.31
CA ALA A 141 -3.27 11.68 13.14
C ALA A 141 -2.51 11.42 14.44
N PRO A 142 -1.91 12.46 15.04
CA PRO A 142 -1.33 12.33 16.36
C PRO A 142 -2.42 12.06 17.40
N GLU A 143 -2.07 11.35 18.46
CA GLU A 143 -2.92 11.07 19.62
C GLU A 143 -2.15 11.46 20.88
N GLN A 144 -2.87 11.77 21.97
CA GLN A 144 -2.25 11.95 23.29
C GLN A 144 -2.79 10.88 24.22
N HIS A 145 -1.92 10.01 24.71
CA HIS A 145 -2.28 8.92 25.61
C HIS A 145 -1.90 9.29 27.05
N TYR A 146 -2.78 8.97 27.99
CA TYR A 146 -2.59 9.24 29.42
C TYR A 146 -2.94 8.01 30.24
N THR A 147 -2.42 7.94 31.46
CA THR A 147 -2.72 6.84 32.40
C THR A 147 -4.19 6.82 32.83
N ASP A 148 -4.82 7.99 32.91
CA ASP A 148 -6.20 8.17 33.34
C ASP A 148 -6.81 9.46 32.77
N LYS A 149 -8.05 9.76 33.17
CA LYS A 149 -8.79 10.97 32.78
C LYS A 149 -8.24 12.27 33.37
N SER A 150 -7.34 12.20 34.36
CA SER A 150 -6.71 13.41 34.94
C SER A 150 -5.71 14.04 33.98
N CYS A 151 -5.25 13.29 32.97
CA CYS A 151 -4.25 13.71 32.00
C CYS A 151 -2.94 14.20 32.63
N SER A 152 -2.61 13.73 33.83
CA SER A 152 -1.42 14.13 34.59
C SER A 152 -0.14 13.44 34.10
N VAL A 153 -0.24 12.14 33.79
CA VAL A 153 0.89 11.32 33.33
C VAL A 153 0.68 10.93 31.88
N ARG A 154 1.58 11.40 31.01
CA ARG A 154 1.55 11.13 29.58
C ARG A 154 2.27 9.83 29.24
N LEU A 155 1.67 9.04 28.36
CA LEU A 155 2.19 7.79 27.86
C LEU A 155 2.69 7.97 26.43
N TYR A 156 3.88 7.44 26.16
CA TYR A 156 4.51 7.43 24.84
C TYR A 156 4.79 5.98 24.46
N HIS A 157 4.22 5.55 23.34
CA HIS A 157 4.34 4.17 22.84
C HIS A 157 4.92 4.12 21.42
N ASP A 158 4.56 5.10 20.59
CA ASP A 158 4.95 5.14 19.18
C ASP A 158 4.91 6.60 18.66
N ILE A 159 5.35 6.83 17.42
CA ILE A 159 5.50 8.14 16.79
C ILE A 159 4.20 8.95 16.84
N HIS A 160 3.03 8.32 16.67
CA HIS A 160 1.72 9.00 16.71
C HIS A 160 1.36 9.53 18.11
N THR A 161 1.90 8.97 19.18
CA THR A 161 1.75 9.47 20.56
C THR A 161 2.76 10.55 20.93
N GLY A 162 3.84 10.63 20.13
CA GLY A 162 4.96 11.52 20.32
C GLY A 162 4.58 12.99 20.25
N GLU A 163 5.26 13.81 21.06
CA GLU A 163 5.06 15.26 21.04
C GLU A 163 5.46 15.86 19.69
N TRP A 164 6.51 15.32 19.05
CA TRP A 164 6.98 15.78 17.76
C TRP A 164 5.89 15.78 16.68
N TRP A 165 5.15 14.67 16.50
CA TRP A 165 4.09 14.62 15.47
C TRP A 165 2.99 15.62 15.80
N SER A 166 2.55 15.71 17.05
CA SER A 166 1.57 16.72 17.48
C SER A 166 2.02 18.14 17.14
N SER A 167 3.26 18.49 17.47
CA SER A 167 3.81 19.83 17.20
C SER A 167 3.95 20.12 15.71
N THR A 168 4.42 19.14 14.93
CA THR A 168 4.53 19.23 13.46
C THR A 168 3.15 19.40 12.82
N GLN A 169 2.15 18.62 13.25
CA GLN A 169 0.78 18.71 12.72
C GLN A 169 0.16 20.07 13.00
N LYS A 170 0.34 20.61 14.20
CA LYS A 170 -0.11 21.98 14.54
C LYS A 170 0.56 23.04 13.67
N ALA A 171 1.84 22.89 13.36
CA ALA A 171 2.56 23.81 12.47
C ALA A 171 2.03 23.74 11.03
N VAL A 172 1.78 22.53 10.51
CA VAL A 172 1.18 22.31 9.18
C VAL A 172 -0.23 22.90 9.11
N ASP A 173 -1.05 22.72 10.14
CA ASP A 173 -2.42 23.25 10.15
C ASP A 173 -2.43 24.78 10.12
N ARG A 174 -1.57 25.45 10.91
CA ARG A 174 -1.39 26.91 10.86
C ARG A 174 -0.96 27.40 9.48
N LEU A 175 -0.02 26.70 8.84
CA LEU A 175 0.43 27.05 7.49
C LEU A 175 -0.72 26.95 6.47
N LYS A 176 -1.53 25.89 6.54
CA LYS A 176 -2.69 25.68 5.65
C LYS A 176 -3.79 26.73 5.85
N GLU A 177 -3.96 27.24 7.06
CA GLU A 177 -4.89 28.34 7.36
C GLU A 177 -4.38 29.66 6.74
N GLY A 178 -3.10 29.98 6.92
CA GLY A 178 -2.48 31.17 6.32
C GLY A 178 -2.55 31.20 4.79
N ILE A 179 -2.30 30.06 4.12
CA ILE A 179 -2.43 29.94 2.66
C ILE A 179 -3.88 30.18 2.22
N ARG A 180 -4.86 29.61 2.92
CA ARG A 180 -6.28 29.78 2.60
C ARG A 180 -6.74 31.23 2.75
N GLU A 181 -6.32 31.92 3.80
CA GLU A 181 -6.65 33.34 3.99
C GLU A 181 -5.99 34.22 2.92
N THR A 182 -4.75 33.92 2.54
CA THR A 182 -4.06 34.64 1.44
C THR A 182 -4.77 34.46 0.09
N GLN A 183 -5.22 33.24 -0.21
CA GLN A 183 -5.99 32.95 -1.42
C GLN A 183 -7.35 33.67 -1.42
N LYS A 184 -8.07 33.66 -0.28
CA LYS A 184 -9.32 34.42 -0.13
C LYS A 184 -9.11 35.92 -0.31
N MET A 185 -8.03 36.49 0.24
CA MET A 185 -7.69 37.90 0.05
C MET A 185 -7.43 38.22 -1.42
N LYS A 186 -6.61 37.41 -2.12
CA LYS A 186 -6.37 37.60 -3.57
C LYS A 186 -7.64 37.47 -4.39
N LEU A 187 -8.51 36.52 -4.07
CA LEU A 187 -9.82 36.36 -4.71
C LEU A 187 -10.71 37.58 -4.46
N ARG A 188 -10.75 38.09 -3.23
CA ARG A 188 -11.48 39.33 -2.88
C ARG A 188 -10.93 40.53 -3.63
N GLU A 189 -9.61 40.74 -3.65
CA GLU A 189 -8.99 41.85 -4.40
C GLU A 189 -9.25 41.75 -5.90
N THR A 190 -9.15 40.54 -6.47
CA THR A 190 -9.43 40.31 -7.90
C THR A 190 -10.90 40.59 -8.21
N PHE A 191 -11.81 40.13 -7.34
CA PHE A 191 -13.24 40.40 -7.47
C PHE A 191 -13.58 41.89 -7.28
N THR A 192 -12.93 42.57 -6.34
CA THR A 192 -13.07 44.02 -6.15
C THR A 192 -12.58 44.80 -7.37
N ARG A 193 -11.44 44.43 -7.97
CA ARG A 193 -10.95 45.03 -9.23
C ARG A 193 -11.87 44.75 -10.42
N PHE A 194 -12.52 43.58 -10.44
CA PHE A 194 -13.51 43.23 -11.47
C PHE A 194 -14.80 44.04 -11.32
N LEU A 195 -15.27 44.27 -10.09
CA LEU A 195 -16.48 45.04 -9.81
C LEU A 195 -16.27 46.56 -9.90
N TYR A 196 -15.08 47.05 -9.57
CA TYR A 196 -14.70 48.46 -9.61
C TYR A 196 -13.39 48.63 -10.38
N PRO A 197 -13.43 48.54 -11.72
CA PRO A 197 -12.26 48.80 -12.53
C PRO A 197 -11.78 50.24 -12.31
N PRO A 198 -10.45 50.48 -12.21
CA PRO A 198 -9.92 51.84 -12.17
C PRO A 198 -10.31 52.55 -13.48
N TRP A 199 -10.91 53.73 -13.36
CA TRP A 199 -11.18 54.61 -14.50
C TRP A 199 -9.84 55.20 -14.96
N ASP A 200 -9.42 54.86 -16.18
CA ASP A 200 -8.40 55.61 -16.93
C ASP A 200 -9.06 56.76 -17.70
#